data_AF-A0A2E2ZKE1-F1
#
_entry.id   AF-A0A2E2ZKE1-F1
#
_cell.length_a   1.000
_cell.length_b   1.000
_cell.length_c   1.000
_cell.angle_alpha   90.00
_cell.angle_beta   90.00
_cell.angle_gamma   90.00
#
_symmetry.space_group_name_H-M   'P 1'
#
loop_
_entity.id
_entity.type
_entity.pdbx_description
1 polymer ?
#
loop_
_entity_poly.entity_id
_entity_poly.type
_entity_poly.pdbx_seq_one_letter_code
_entity_poly.pdbx_strand_id
1 'polypeptide(L)'
;MYNWKNNPDLSSKTDGDYTSEVIDFLTSELSKNPNNYELLFSRGNGYLDLGKHQDAIIDYSKIISLNFEFDIPSVYNNRGISYRGTGQFDLAINDFNKAIKLDANYRDAFNNRGMVLADLGKYKEAIADYTTSIKLDPNYWYAYNNRAMSYWEMGFIEKAKKDYETVKDLVGH
;
A
#
# COMPACT_ATOMS: atom_id res chain seq x y z
N MET A 1 -16.19 6.69 -5.60
CA MET A 1 -15.72 5.43 -6.26
C MET A 1 -16.44 5.31 -7.58
N TYR A 2 -15.79 5.81 -8.63
CA TYR A 2 -16.27 5.77 -10.00
C TYR A 2 -16.43 4.33 -10.44
N ASN A 3 -17.68 3.95 -10.74
CA ASN A 3 -18.04 2.55 -10.92
C ASN A 3 -17.82 2.15 -12.38
N TRP A 4 -16.56 1.89 -12.77
CA TRP A 4 -16.27 1.19 -14.02
C TRP A 4 -17.02 -0.16 -14.09
N LYS A 5 -17.49 -0.70 -12.96
CA LYS A 5 -18.37 -1.87 -12.86
C LYS A 5 -19.74 -1.70 -13.56
N ASN A 6 -20.15 -0.45 -13.84
CA ASN A 6 -21.34 -0.18 -14.65
C ASN A 6 -21.06 -0.28 -16.15
N ASN A 7 -19.80 -0.45 -16.56
CA ASN A 7 -19.47 -0.80 -17.95
C ASN A 7 -19.88 -2.26 -18.19
N PRO A 8 -20.82 -2.53 -19.11
CA PRO A 8 -21.27 -3.89 -19.41
C PRO A 8 -20.11 -4.84 -19.75
N ASP A 9 -19.07 -4.33 -20.41
CA ASP A 9 -17.91 -5.10 -20.86
C ASP A 9 -16.94 -5.45 -19.72
N LEU A 10 -17.09 -4.82 -18.55
CA LEU A 10 -16.28 -5.07 -17.35
C LEU A 10 -17.12 -5.56 -16.16
N SER A 11 -18.41 -5.83 -16.36
CA SER A 11 -19.39 -6.14 -15.32
C SER A 11 -19.09 -7.42 -14.51
N SER A 12 -18.24 -8.31 -15.03
CA SER A 12 -17.80 -9.53 -14.34
C SER A 12 -16.60 -9.33 -13.39
N LYS A 13 -15.91 -8.19 -13.45
CA LYS A 13 -14.69 -7.93 -12.67
C LYS A 13 -15.04 -7.28 -11.33
N THR A 14 -14.34 -7.69 -10.26
CA THR A 14 -14.54 -7.20 -8.89
C THR A 14 -13.48 -6.17 -8.49
N ASP A 15 -13.66 -5.51 -7.34
CA ASP A 15 -12.58 -4.70 -6.76
C ASP A 15 -11.36 -5.60 -6.51
N GLY A 16 -10.23 -5.26 -7.12
CA GLY A 16 -8.99 -6.03 -7.08
C GLY A 16 -8.72 -6.90 -8.32
N ASP A 17 -9.66 -7.03 -9.26
CA ASP A 17 -9.43 -7.72 -10.55
C ASP A 17 -8.98 -6.72 -11.64
N TYR A 18 -7.87 -6.02 -11.35
CA TYR A 18 -7.28 -5.11 -12.32
C TYR A 18 -6.55 -5.90 -13.40
N THR A 19 -7.08 -5.74 -14.60
CA THR A 19 -6.65 -6.43 -15.82
C THR A 19 -6.23 -5.39 -16.85
N SER A 20 -5.56 -5.84 -17.93
CA SER A 20 -5.22 -4.99 -19.06
C SER A 20 -6.41 -4.20 -19.59
N GLU A 21 -7.59 -4.82 -19.70
CA GLU A 21 -8.75 -4.16 -20.31
C GLU A 21 -9.34 -3.09 -19.37
N VAL A 22 -9.25 -3.26 -18.05
CA VAL A 22 -9.65 -2.22 -17.09
C VAL A 22 -8.72 -1.02 -17.21
N ILE A 23 -7.40 -1.25 -17.34
CA ILE A 23 -6.42 -0.18 -17.53
C ILE A 23 -6.65 0.57 -18.85
N ASP A 24 -6.94 -0.14 -19.94
CA ASP A 24 -7.21 0.48 -21.25
C ASP A 24 -8.49 1.32 -21.20
N PHE A 25 -9.55 0.82 -20.56
CA PHE A 25 -10.77 1.58 -20.32
C PHE A 25 -10.51 2.86 -19.52
N LEU A 26 -9.82 2.76 -18.38
CA LEU A 26 -9.49 3.92 -17.54
C LEU A 26 -8.61 4.93 -18.30
N THR A 27 -7.70 4.45 -19.16
CA THR A 27 -6.86 5.29 -20.01
C THR A 27 -7.68 6.05 -21.05
N SER A 28 -8.65 5.39 -21.68
CA SER A 28 -9.61 6.02 -22.61
C SER A 28 -10.43 7.11 -21.90
N GLU A 29 -10.94 6.85 -20.70
CA GLU A 29 -11.69 7.84 -19.94
C GLU A 29 -10.82 9.02 -19.47
N LEU A 30 -9.58 8.75 -19.04
CA LEU A 30 -8.61 9.79 -18.68
C LEU A 30 -8.20 10.65 -19.88
N SER A 31 -8.26 10.13 -21.11
CA SER A 31 -8.02 10.96 -22.30
C SER A 31 -9.08 12.07 -22.46
N LYS A 32 -10.30 11.83 -21.97
CA LYS A 32 -11.41 12.80 -21.99
C LYS A 32 -11.37 13.73 -20.78
N ASN A 33 -10.96 13.21 -19.62
CA ASN A 33 -10.84 13.96 -18.38
C ASN A 33 -9.53 13.63 -17.63
N PRO A 34 -8.40 14.25 -18.01
CA PRO A 34 -7.07 13.85 -17.56
C PRO A 34 -6.75 14.17 -16.11
N ASN A 35 -7.59 14.98 -15.46
CA ASN A 35 -7.43 15.38 -14.07
C ASN A 35 -8.48 14.72 -13.16
N ASN A 36 -9.19 13.70 -13.65
CA ASN A 36 -10.13 12.95 -12.80
C ASN A 36 -9.35 12.10 -11.79
N TYR A 37 -9.32 12.55 -10.54
CA TYR A 37 -8.63 11.88 -9.44
C TYR A 37 -9.08 10.43 -9.26
N GLU A 38 -10.38 10.14 -9.32
CA GLU A 38 -10.88 8.80 -9.07
C GLU A 38 -10.39 7.82 -10.15
N LEU A 39 -10.39 8.25 -11.41
CA LEU A 39 -9.87 7.46 -12.52
C LEU A 39 -8.35 7.24 -12.42
N LEU A 40 -7.59 8.30 -12.09
CA LEU A 40 -6.15 8.19 -11.86
C LEU A 40 -5.85 7.23 -10.70
N PHE A 41 -6.62 7.31 -9.61
CA PHE A 41 -6.41 6.48 -8.44
C PHE A 41 -6.72 5.01 -8.74
N SER A 42 -7.84 4.74 -9.43
CA SER A 42 -8.18 3.38 -9.88
C SER A 42 -7.13 2.82 -10.84
N ARG A 43 -6.65 3.61 -11.80
CA ARG A 43 -5.64 3.13 -12.76
C ARG A 43 -4.28 2.91 -12.08
N GLY A 44 -3.90 3.80 -11.17
CA GLY A 44 -2.72 3.64 -10.32
C GLY A 44 -2.76 2.37 -9.47
N ASN A 45 -3.91 2.04 -8.87
CA ASN A 45 -4.11 0.79 -8.14
C ASN A 45 -3.96 -0.42 -9.06
N GLY A 46 -4.55 -0.38 -10.26
CA GLY A 46 -4.40 -1.48 -11.20
C GLY A 46 -2.98 -1.65 -11.72
N TYR A 47 -2.25 -0.56 -11.93
CA TYR A 47 -0.82 -0.65 -12.22
C TYR A 47 -0.02 -1.24 -11.06
N LEU A 48 -0.36 -0.88 -9.82
CA LEU A 48 0.27 -1.45 -8.63
C LEU A 48 0.04 -2.97 -8.53
N ASP A 49 -1.20 -3.43 -8.71
CA ASP A 49 -1.57 -4.85 -8.65
C ASP A 49 -0.90 -5.67 -9.76
N LEU A 50 -0.71 -5.07 -10.94
CA LEU A 50 0.03 -5.67 -12.07
C LEU A 50 1.56 -5.56 -11.94
N GLY A 51 2.09 -4.98 -10.85
CA GLY A 51 3.53 -4.77 -10.64
C GLY A 51 4.14 -3.69 -11.54
N LYS A 52 3.33 -2.92 -12.27
CA LYS A 52 3.74 -1.79 -13.11
C LYS A 52 3.98 -0.55 -12.26
N HIS A 53 4.96 -0.64 -11.36
CA HIS A 53 5.19 0.36 -10.33
C HIS A 53 5.47 1.77 -10.87
N GLN A 54 6.20 1.89 -11.99
CA GLN A 54 6.51 3.20 -12.57
C GLN A 54 5.25 3.92 -13.09
N ASP A 55 4.34 3.20 -13.74
CA ASP A 55 3.07 3.76 -14.22
C ASP A 55 2.17 4.17 -13.04
N ALA A 56 2.11 3.33 -11.99
CA ALA A 56 1.41 3.67 -10.75
C ALA A 56 1.96 4.96 -10.11
N ILE A 57 3.29 5.13 -10.05
CA ILE A 57 3.95 6.34 -9.52
C ILE A 57 3.50 7.58 -10.30
N ILE A 58 3.40 7.49 -11.63
CA ILE A 58 2.97 8.61 -12.48
C ILE A 58 1.55 9.03 -12.11
N ASP A 59 0.61 8.09 -12.02
CA ASP A 59 -0.79 8.40 -11.70
C ASP A 59 -0.95 8.98 -10.28
N TYR A 60 -0.33 8.38 -9.27
CA TYR A 60 -0.39 8.93 -7.91
C TYR A 60 0.28 10.31 -7.80
N SER A 61 1.39 10.52 -8.51
CA SER A 61 2.06 11.84 -8.52
C SER A 61 1.22 12.89 -9.22
N LYS A 62 0.50 12.51 -10.28
CA LYS A 62 -0.46 13.39 -10.93
C LYS A 62 -1.55 13.81 -9.96
N ILE A 63 -2.14 12.87 -9.21
CA ILE A 63 -3.13 13.16 -8.17
C ILE A 63 -2.62 14.20 -7.16
N ILE A 64 -1.43 13.97 -6.61
CA ILE A 64 -0.82 14.88 -5.62
C ILE A 64 -0.61 16.27 -6.22
N SER A 65 -0.23 16.36 -7.50
CA SER A 65 -0.04 17.64 -8.19
C SER A 65 -1.33 18.42 -8.50
N LEU A 66 -2.51 17.78 -8.41
CA LEU A 66 -3.79 18.45 -8.65
C LEU A 66 -4.19 19.39 -7.50
N ASN A 67 -3.44 19.40 -6.38
CA ASN A 67 -3.62 20.31 -5.25
C ASN A 67 -5.08 20.39 -4.78
N PHE A 68 -5.66 19.23 -4.47
CA PHE A 68 -6.96 19.16 -3.82
C PHE A 68 -6.94 19.85 -2.46
N GLU A 69 -8.12 20.27 -1.96
CA GLU A 69 -8.26 20.93 -0.66
C GLU A 69 -7.75 20.06 0.51
N PHE A 70 -7.76 18.73 0.33
CA PHE A 70 -7.26 17.76 1.28
C PHE A 70 -6.39 16.70 0.60
N ASP A 71 -5.23 16.47 1.20
CA ASP A 71 -4.35 15.36 0.88
C ASP A 71 -4.99 14.03 1.30
N ILE A 72 -4.83 12.98 0.49
CA ILE A 72 -5.47 11.68 0.72
C ILE A 72 -4.39 10.68 1.16
N PRO A 73 -4.42 10.16 2.41
CA PRO A 73 -3.38 9.28 2.94
C PRO A 73 -3.09 8.07 2.05
N SER A 74 -4.13 7.46 1.45
CA SER A 74 -3.99 6.26 0.61
C SER A 74 -3.20 6.50 -0.67
N VAL A 75 -3.21 7.72 -1.23
CA VAL A 75 -2.41 8.06 -2.41
C VAL A 75 -0.93 8.02 -2.09
N TYR A 76 -0.53 8.63 -0.96
CA TYR A 76 0.85 8.59 -0.50
C TYR A 76 1.25 7.16 -0.11
N ASN A 77 0.41 6.43 0.62
CA ASN A 77 0.69 5.03 0.95
C ASN A 77 0.93 4.19 -0.31
N ASN A 78 0.04 4.24 -1.29
CA ASN A 78 0.14 3.40 -2.49
C ASN A 78 1.30 3.80 -3.40
N ARG A 79 1.62 5.11 -3.50
CA ARG A 79 2.83 5.55 -4.19
C ARG A 79 4.10 5.11 -3.47
N GLY A 80 4.09 5.11 -2.14
CA GLY A 80 5.15 4.56 -1.31
C GLY A 80 5.41 3.08 -1.58
N ILE A 81 4.35 2.28 -1.74
CA ILE A 81 4.48 0.85 -2.13
C ILE A 81 5.14 0.73 -3.50
N SER A 82 4.74 1.54 -4.49
CA SER A 82 5.38 1.52 -5.81
C SER A 82 6.83 2.00 -5.79
N TYR A 83 7.18 2.98 -4.96
CA TYR A 83 8.57 3.39 -4.75
C TYR A 83 9.41 2.26 -4.14
N ARG A 84 8.86 1.53 -3.16
CA ARG A 84 9.50 0.31 -2.63
C ARG A 84 9.72 -0.72 -3.75
N GLY A 85 8.71 -0.98 -4.57
CA GLY A 85 8.78 -1.92 -5.69
C GLY A 85 9.82 -1.56 -6.77
N THR A 86 10.23 -0.29 -6.84
CA THR A 86 11.30 0.19 -7.73
C THR A 86 12.64 0.43 -7.02
N GLY A 87 12.75 0.07 -5.73
CA GLY A 87 13.97 0.24 -4.93
C GLY A 87 14.25 1.67 -4.46
N GLN A 88 13.31 2.61 -4.66
CA GLN A 88 13.43 4.01 -4.26
C GLN A 88 13.03 4.20 -2.79
N PHE A 89 13.78 3.58 -1.88
CA PHE A 89 13.39 3.44 -0.47
C PHE A 89 13.23 4.77 0.29
N ASP A 90 14.06 5.78 0.02
CA ASP A 90 13.94 7.09 0.68
C ASP A 90 12.64 7.80 0.30
N LEU A 91 12.23 7.71 -0.96
CA LEU A 91 10.96 8.25 -1.44
C LEU A 91 9.78 7.49 -0.83
N ALA A 92 9.88 6.16 -0.74
CA ALA A 92 8.86 5.34 -0.09
C ALA A 92 8.65 5.74 1.38
N ILE A 93 9.74 5.88 2.15
CA ILE A 93 9.68 6.31 3.56
C ILE A 93 9.03 7.70 3.69
N ASN A 94 9.39 8.65 2.82
CA ASN A 94 8.80 9.99 2.84
C ASN A 94 7.29 9.96 2.59
N ASP A 95 6.84 9.15 1.63
CA ASP A 95 5.44 8.98 1.33
C ASP A 95 4.66 8.31 2.48
N PHE A 96 5.22 7.25 3.10
CA PHE A 96 4.59 6.66 4.28
C PHE A 96 4.54 7.62 5.47
N ASN A 97 5.59 8.41 5.69
CA ASN A 97 5.60 9.47 6.71
C ASN A 97 4.49 10.48 6.48
N LYS A 98 4.28 10.89 5.23
CA LYS A 98 3.21 11.80 4.86
C LYS A 98 1.83 11.17 5.07
N ALA A 99 1.64 9.90 4.68
CA ALA A 99 0.40 9.16 4.94
C ALA A 99 0.07 9.09 6.45
N ILE A 100 1.06 8.75 7.30
CA ILE A 100 0.93 8.70 8.76
C ILE A 100 0.64 10.08 9.36
N LYS A 101 1.24 11.14 8.82
CA LYS A 101 0.98 12.51 9.30
C LYS A 101 -0.45 12.96 9.00
N LEU A 102 -1.00 12.53 7.85
CA LEU A 102 -2.37 12.84 7.45
C LEU A 102 -3.39 12.02 8.24
N ASP A 103 -3.06 10.75 8.51
CA ASP A 103 -3.86 9.87 9.34
C ASP A 103 -2.97 9.00 10.25
N ALA A 104 -2.90 9.38 11.52
CA ALA A 104 -2.11 8.69 12.54
C ALA A 104 -2.67 7.29 12.89
N ASN A 105 -3.88 6.97 12.47
CA ASN A 105 -4.49 5.65 12.61
C ASN A 105 -4.35 4.80 11.34
N TYR A 106 -3.59 5.27 10.33
CA TYR A 106 -3.45 4.54 9.09
C TYR A 106 -2.49 3.36 9.22
N ARG A 107 -3.03 2.26 9.72
CA ARG A 107 -2.32 1.03 10.04
C ARG A 107 -1.46 0.46 8.90
N ASP A 108 -1.92 0.55 7.65
CA ASP A 108 -1.17 0.05 6.47
C ASP A 108 0.13 0.82 6.30
N ALA A 109 0.11 2.15 6.49
CA ALA A 109 1.28 3.00 6.29
C ALA A 109 2.40 2.68 7.29
N PHE A 110 2.05 2.35 8.54
CA PHE A 110 3.03 1.84 9.51
C PHE A 110 3.62 0.51 9.07
N ASN A 111 2.78 -0.48 8.71
CA ASN A 111 3.28 -1.77 8.24
C ASN A 111 4.19 -1.61 7.00
N ASN A 112 3.77 -0.84 6.01
CA ASN A 112 4.51 -0.68 4.77
C ASN A 112 5.82 0.11 4.96
N ARG A 113 5.85 1.11 5.85
CA ARG A 113 7.11 1.77 6.23
C ARG A 113 8.04 0.80 6.97
N GLY A 114 7.49 -0.02 7.85
CA GLY A 114 8.22 -1.11 8.51
C GLY A 114 8.86 -2.07 7.52
N MET A 115 8.17 -2.42 6.43
CA MET A 115 8.72 -3.28 5.37
C MET A 115 9.93 -2.65 4.69
N VAL A 116 9.86 -1.36 4.34
CA VAL A 116 11.01 -0.65 3.76
C VAL A 116 12.17 -0.55 4.75
N LEU A 117 11.90 -0.30 6.03
CA LEU A 117 12.93 -0.27 7.07
C LEU A 117 13.61 -1.64 7.22
N ALA A 118 12.86 -2.73 7.16
CA ALA A 118 13.40 -4.08 7.18
C ALA A 118 14.25 -4.41 5.94
N ASP A 119 13.81 -3.98 4.74
CA ASP A 119 14.61 -4.11 3.51
C ASP A 119 15.97 -3.39 3.61
N LEU A 120 16.02 -2.30 4.38
CA LEU A 120 17.23 -1.54 4.69
C LEU A 120 18.03 -2.10 5.89
N GLY A 121 17.62 -3.23 6.47
CA GLY A 121 18.25 -3.84 7.65
C GLY A 121 17.99 -3.10 8.97
N LYS A 122 17.10 -2.11 8.99
CA LYS A 122 16.72 -1.32 10.18
C LYS A 122 15.62 -2.03 10.98
N TYR A 123 15.92 -3.24 11.44
CA TYR A 123 14.94 -4.13 12.05
C TYR A 123 14.32 -3.58 13.35
N LYS A 124 15.06 -2.80 14.15
CA LYS A 124 14.52 -2.21 15.39
C LYS A 124 13.41 -1.20 15.09
N GLU A 125 13.62 -0.34 14.12
CA GLU A 125 12.66 0.66 13.66
C GLU A 125 11.47 -0.02 12.97
N ALA A 126 11.73 -1.05 12.15
CA ALA A 126 10.68 -1.85 11.54
C ALA A 126 9.76 -2.49 12.60
N ILE A 127 10.33 -3.11 13.64
CA ILE A 127 9.58 -3.70 14.77
C ILE A 127 8.71 -2.66 15.47
N ALA A 128 9.18 -1.43 15.64
CA ALA A 128 8.40 -0.36 16.26
C ALA A 128 7.18 0.02 15.41
N ASP A 129 7.36 0.09 14.09
CA ASP A 129 6.29 0.36 13.13
C ASP A 129 5.27 -0.78 13.07
N TYR A 130 5.71 -2.03 12.94
CA TYR A 130 4.81 -3.18 13.00
C TYR A 130 4.05 -3.26 14.33
N THR A 131 4.70 -2.92 15.45
CA THR A 131 4.04 -2.87 16.75
C THR A 131 2.97 -1.79 16.82
N THR A 132 3.20 -0.65 16.18
CA THR A 132 2.18 0.42 16.07
C THR A 132 1.03 -0.02 15.18
N SER A 133 1.30 -0.64 14.03
CA SER A 133 0.30 -1.27 13.18
C SER A 133 -0.57 -2.28 13.95
N ILE A 134 0.04 -3.15 14.75
CA ILE A 134 -0.67 -4.16 15.57
C ILE A 134 -1.52 -3.50 16.67
N LYS A 135 -1.07 -2.39 17.26
CA LYS A 135 -1.87 -1.65 18.24
C LYS A 135 -3.11 -1.01 17.62
N LEU A 136 -2.99 -0.55 16.38
CA LEU A 136 -4.11 0.05 15.62
C LEU A 136 -5.11 -1.02 15.17
N ASP A 137 -4.62 -2.19 14.74
CA ASP A 137 -5.44 -3.35 14.39
C ASP A 137 -4.80 -4.66 14.89
N PRO A 138 -5.27 -5.19 16.03
CA PRO A 138 -4.74 -6.44 16.60
C PRO A 138 -4.99 -7.69 15.75
N ASN A 139 -5.87 -7.63 14.74
CA ASN A 139 -6.18 -8.75 13.84
C ASN A 139 -5.38 -8.68 12.52
N TYR A 140 -4.56 -7.66 12.33
CA TYR A 140 -3.78 -7.49 11.11
C TYR A 140 -2.56 -8.41 11.07
N TRP A 141 -2.79 -9.65 10.67
CA TRP A 141 -1.81 -10.73 10.69
C TRP A 141 -0.53 -10.43 9.89
N TYR A 142 -0.61 -9.62 8.82
CA TYR A 142 0.56 -9.22 8.04
C TYR A 142 1.62 -8.52 8.91
N ALA A 143 1.21 -7.65 9.84
CA ALA A 143 2.15 -6.96 10.71
C ALA A 143 2.82 -7.89 11.73
N TYR A 144 2.11 -8.92 12.22
CA TYR A 144 2.71 -9.96 13.06
C TYR A 144 3.74 -10.77 12.27
N ASN A 145 3.39 -11.21 11.06
CA ASN A 145 4.31 -11.95 10.20
C ASN A 145 5.60 -11.15 9.93
N ASN A 146 5.46 -9.88 9.54
CA ASN A 146 6.60 -9.02 9.24
C ASN A 146 7.45 -8.70 10.49
N ARG A 147 6.81 -8.54 11.65
CA ARG A 147 7.53 -8.35 12.93
C ARG A 147 8.25 -9.62 13.36
N ALA A 148 7.66 -10.80 13.15
CA ALA A 148 8.28 -12.09 13.42
C ALA A 148 9.57 -12.28 12.60
N MET A 149 9.53 -11.96 11.30
CA MET A 149 10.70 -11.97 10.43
C MET A 149 11.79 -11.03 10.96
N SER A 150 11.42 -9.80 11.34
CA SER A 150 12.40 -8.83 11.89
C SER A 150 12.98 -9.28 13.24
N TYR A 151 12.19 -9.91 14.11
CA TYR A 151 12.69 -10.53 15.34
C TYR A 151 13.66 -11.68 15.05
N TRP A 152 13.37 -12.50 14.03
CA TRP A 152 14.24 -13.59 13.61
C TRP A 152 15.61 -13.09 13.16
N GLU A 153 15.65 -12.08 12.28
CA GLU A 153 16.90 -11.47 11.80
C GLU A 153 17.74 -10.88 12.95
N MET A 154 17.08 -10.41 14.01
CA MET A 154 17.74 -9.90 15.21
C MET A 154 18.14 -10.98 16.24
N GLY A 155 17.84 -12.26 15.97
CA GLY A 155 18.10 -13.38 16.89
C GLY A 155 17.11 -13.49 18.06
N PHE A 156 16.00 -12.75 18.04
CA PHE A 156 14.94 -12.83 19.05
C PHE A 156 13.96 -13.96 18.74
N ILE A 157 14.47 -15.19 18.68
CA ILE A 157 13.75 -16.38 18.19
C ILE A 157 12.43 -16.63 18.90
N GLU A 158 12.40 -16.51 20.23
CA GLU A 158 11.17 -16.74 21.02
C GLU A 158 10.07 -15.71 20.74
N LYS A 159 10.45 -14.45 20.47
CA LYS A 159 9.47 -13.43 20.07
C LYS A 159 8.93 -13.69 18.67
N ALA A 160 9.79 -14.11 17.74
CA ALA A 160 9.39 -14.48 16.39
C ALA A 160 8.39 -15.64 16.39
N LYS A 161 8.67 -16.73 17.14
CA LYS A 161 7.76 -17.87 17.29
C LYS A 161 6.38 -17.44 17.79
N LYS A 162 6.33 -16.61 18.83
CA LYS A 162 5.06 -16.11 19.39
C LYS A 162 4.24 -15.32 18.36
N ASP A 163 4.90 -14.46 17.58
CA ASP A 163 4.20 -13.70 16.53
C ASP A 163 3.71 -14.64 15.41
N TYR A 164 4.49 -15.65 15.01
CA TYR A 164 4.04 -16.66 14.03
C TYR A 164 2.88 -17.53 14.54
N GLU A 165 2.86 -17.91 15.81
CA GLU A 165 1.72 -18.58 16.44
C GLU A 165 0.47 -17.70 16.35
N THR A 166 0.60 -16.40 16.65
CA THR A 166 -0.49 -15.44 16.52
C THR A 166 -1.00 -15.34 15.08
N VAL A 167 -0.11 -15.34 14.07
CA VAL A 167 -0.51 -15.36 12.65
C VAL A 167 -1.34 -16.61 12.34
N LYS A 168 -0.92 -17.79 12.81
CA LYS A 168 -1.65 -19.04 12.61
C LYS A 168 -3.06 -18.97 13.22
N ASP A 169 -3.19 -18.40 14.41
CA ASP A 169 -4.49 -18.26 15.07
C ASP A 169 -5.41 -17.27 14.34
N LEU A 170 -4.85 -16.20 13.75
CA LEU A 170 -5.62 -15.20 13.00
C LEU A 170 -6.05 -15.65 11.61
N VAL A 171 -5.25 -16.49 10.93
CA VAL A 171 -5.50 -16.95 9.54
C VAL A 171 -6.18 -18.32 9.48
N GLY A 172 -6.17 -19.09 10.59
CA GLY A 172 -6.65 -20.48 10.65
C GLY A 172 -8.17 -20.69 10.75
N HIS A 173 -8.99 -19.71 10.32
CA HIS A 173 -10.46 -19.77 10.29
C HIS A 173 -10.99 -19.45 8.90
#